data_AF-A0A7V8AUX1-F1
#
_entry.id   AF-A0A7V8AUX1-F1
#
_cell.length_a   1.000
_cell.length_b   1.000
_cell.length_c   1.000
_cell.angle_alpha   90.00
_cell.angle_beta   90.00
_cell.angle_gamma   90.00
#
_symmetry.space_group_name_H-M   'P 1'
#
loop_
_entity.id
_entity.type
_entity.pdbx_description
1 polymer ?
#
loop_
_entity_poly.entity_id
_entity_poly.type
_entity_poly.pdbx_seq_one_letter_code
_entity_poly.pdbx_strand_id
1 'polypeptide(L)'
;MKRPSSNHELYHEIFGSILDRAEMTPYLLLPADNYPTALRQATQMMRNRGFDTLSKSKLISSEKCRAVCYIKQAYRYFYDWMFPFVNNQLEALLRLKSPNIKLYRACRHAVAEMETTLAAPAFRDLVMEDPRHLFLLASSRKYPHVFDGYKGSGMVIPPGWQQGGCALLKMSHLIKSIEEDSQDINDYAQLGFFLAGQALSLNDLYQYNWEHPGHLPESESAQRAFVKLSAFFHKLKESMLLDARKGCLVFNSGDGVEVCIVDIKARLKSPESMFTKLGKDVEGEAWDIRDILAITFLLKSKDDTLKLFHALQKRGVILQENTVSHSITQTLFDTPESMAEATRRLMLSLAQSERKDTAPDEKEVSANAAKFFAALNVHAAKNQFSSLGHRKFQCKIAFSLPIHRTADTNQIIIPGTPAYAKRNQISIKTQQHTLGIELRISDEESWHASEQKGESHHDAYKFRQLVAVMNRVFKGVFHLPKEHVAQLRKDQGRLFS
;
A
#
# COMPACT_ATOMS: atom_id res chain seq x y z
N MET A 1 -37.10 35.35 -7.90
CA MET A 1 -35.79 35.10 -8.55
C MET A 1 -35.69 33.63 -8.91
N LYS A 2 -35.52 33.31 -10.20
CA LYS A 2 -35.34 31.93 -10.68
C LYS A 2 -34.00 31.39 -10.16
N ARG A 3 -34.00 30.27 -9.43
CA ARG A 3 -32.77 29.54 -9.07
C ARG A 3 -32.04 29.17 -10.36
N PRO A 4 -30.73 29.43 -10.49
CA PRO A 4 -29.97 28.88 -11.61
C PRO A 4 -30.03 27.36 -11.51
N SER A 5 -30.44 26.69 -12.58
CA SER A 5 -30.34 25.24 -12.71
C SER A 5 -28.86 24.86 -12.73
N SER A 6 -28.32 24.42 -11.59
CA SER A 6 -26.93 23.99 -11.51
C SER A 6 -26.76 22.62 -12.17
N ASN A 7 -26.23 22.60 -13.39
CA ASN A 7 -25.70 21.41 -14.11
C ASN A 7 -24.54 20.67 -13.38
N HIS A 8 -24.42 20.82 -12.05
CA HIS A 8 -23.29 20.40 -11.23
C HIS A 8 -23.67 19.38 -10.15
N GLU A 9 -24.96 19.05 -10.00
CA GLU A 9 -25.47 18.10 -9.00
C GLU A 9 -25.90 16.80 -9.69
N LEU A 10 -25.30 15.67 -9.27
CA LEU A 10 -25.91 14.36 -9.47
C LEU A 10 -26.59 13.97 -8.17
N TYR A 11 -27.92 13.99 -8.16
CA TYR A 11 -28.71 13.43 -7.07
C TYR A 11 -28.58 11.91 -7.12
N HIS A 12 -27.95 11.32 -6.10
CA HIS A 12 -27.98 9.88 -5.90
C HIS A 12 -28.95 9.57 -4.75
N GLU A 13 -30.25 9.48 -5.08
CA GLU A 13 -31.32 9.13 -4.13
C GLU A 13 -31.03 7.85 -3.35
N ILE A 14 -30.36 6.88 -3.99
CA ILE A 14 -29.98 5.58 -3.38
C ILE A 14 -29.02 5.74 -2.20
N PHE A 15 -28.14 6.74 -2.21
CA PHE A 15 -27.11 6.93 -1.17
C PHE A 15 -27.42 8.06 -0.19
N GLY A 16 -28.45 8.88 -0.46
CA GLY A 16 -28.83 10.03 0.37
C GLY A 16 -27.77 11.13 0.39
N SER A 17 -27.01 11.30 -0.70
CA SER A 17 -25.91 12.26 -0.82
C SER A 17 -25.88 12.94 -2.18
N ILE A 18 -25.41 14.18 -2.22
CA ILE A 18 -25.14 14.90 -3.47
C ILE A 18 -23.64 14.75 -3.80
N LEU A 19 -23.33 14.34 -5.04
CA LEU A 19 -21.96 14.46 -5.55
C LEU A 19 -21.76 15.89 -6.06
N ASP A 20 -20.91 16.65 -5.38
CA ASP A 20 -20.42 17.91 -5.93
C ASP A 20 -19.31 17.62 -6.95
N ARG A 21 -19.55 17.90 -8.23
CA ARG A 21 -18.55 17.70 -9.29
C ARG A 21 -17.33 18.64 -9.16
N ALA A 22 -17.46 19.78 -8.49
CA ALA A 22 -16.37 20.72 -8.28
C ALA A 22 -15.45 20.25 -7.14
N GLU A 23 -16.01 19.76 -6.03
CA GLU A 23 -15.23 19.32 -4.86
C GLU A 23 -14.94 17.81 -4.84
N MET A 24 -15.59 17.05 -5.74
CA MET A 24 -15.56 15.58 -5.83
C MET A 24 -15.84 14.90 -4.49
N THR A 25 -16.78 15.47 -3.71
CA THR A 25 -17.23 14.96 -2.42
C THR A 25 -18.59 14.28 -2.60
N PRO A 26 -18.68 12.94 -2.56
CA PRO A 26 -19.95 12.22 -2.52
C PRO A 26 -20.61 12.29 -1.13
N TYR A 27 -20.33 13.35 -0.37
CA TYR A 27 -20.63 13.45 1.05
C TYR A 27 -21.43 14.70 1.43
N LEU A 28 -21.89 15.47 0.44
CA LEU A 28 -22.75 16.60 0.73
C LEU A 28 -24.10 16.11 1.23
N LEU A 29 -24.55 16.71 2.32
CA LEU A 29 -25.90 16.58 2.84
C LEU A 29 -26.91 17.06 1.78
N LEU A 30 -28.17 16.66 1.94
CA LEU A 30 -29.27 17.32 1.26
C LEU A 30 -29.42 18.75 1.83
N PRO A 31 -30.16 19.66 1.15
CA PRO A 31 -30.49 20.94 1.75
C PRO A 31 -31.06 20.76 3.16
N ALA A 32 -30.50 21.49 4.12
CA ALA A 32 -30.89 21.46 5.52
C ALA A 32 -30.90 22.88 6.08
N ASP A 33 -31.99 23.23 6.74
CA ASP A 33 -32.24 24.60 7.22
C ASP A 33 -31.74 24.83 8.66
N ASN A 34 -31.30 23.77 9.35
CA ASN A 34 -30.82 23.86 10.73
C ASN A 34 -30.01 22.62 11.15
N TYR A 35 -29.32 22.75 12.29
CA TYR A 35 -28.47 21.71 12.87
C TYR A 35 -29.20 20.38 13.16
N PRO A 36 -30.40 20.34 13.79
CA PRO A 36 -31.11 19.07 14.02
C PRO A 36 -31.43 18.32 12.72
N THR A 37 -31.80 19.03 11.66
CA THR A 37 -32.11 18.43 10.36
C THR A 37 -30.84 17.92 9.69
N ALA A 38 -29.76 18.70 9.70
CA ALA A 38 -28.47 18.30 9.16
C ALA A 38 -27.91 17.05 9.88
N LEU A 39 -28.01 16.97 11.22
CA LEU A 39 -27.61 15.80 11.99
C LEU A 39 -28.39 14.53 11.65
N ARG A 40 -29.71 14.65 11.41
CA ARG A 40 -30.53 13.50 10.98
C ARG A 40 -30.07 12.98 9.62
N GLN A 41 -29.83 13.89 8.68
CA GLN A 41 -29.32 13.51 7.36
C GLN A 41 -27.92 12.88 7.46
N ALA A 42 -27.01 13.45 8.25
CA ALA A 42 -25.69 12.88 8.50
C ALA A 42 -25.77 11.48 9.13
N THR A 43 -26.72 11.26 10.05
CA THR A 43 -26.98 9.94 10.65
C THR A 43 -27.42 8.93 9.59
N GLN A 44 -28.34 9.31 8.71
CA GLN A 44 -28.77 8.45 7.60
C GLN A 44 -27.60 8.16 6.64
N MET A 45 -26.74 9.13 6.37
CA MET A 45 -25.55 8.93 5.54
C MET A 45 -24.54 7.97 6.15
N MET A 46 -24.34 8.03 7.47
CA MET A 46 -23.52 7.05 8.19
C MET A 46 -24.17 5.67 8.16
N ARG A 47 -25.49 5.58 8.34
CA ARG A 47 -26.23 4.31 8.23
C ARG A 47 -26.06 3.64 6.87
N ASN A 48 -26.22 4.42 5.80
CA ASN A 48 -26.02 3.94 4.42
C ASN A 48 -24.57 3.48 4.16
N ARG A 49 -23.63 3.82 5.05
CA ARG A 49 -22.21 3.45 4.99
C ARG A 49 -21.86 2.43 6.07
N GLY A 50 -22.81 1.62 6.53
CA GLY A 50 -22.54 0.48 7.40
C GLY A 50 -22.32 0.80 8.89
N PHE A 51 -22.73 1.98 9.35
CA PHE A 51 -22.80 2.27 10.78
C PHE A 51 -24.21 1.99 11.33
N ASP A 52 -24.29 1.27 12.46
CA ASP A 52 -25.57 1.02 13.11
C ASP A 52 -26.13 2.26 13.85
N THR A 53 -27.45 2.39 13.81
CA THR A 53 -28.18 3.52 14.38
C THR A 53 -29.32 3.05 15.28
N LEU A 54 -29.53 3.71 16.42
CA LEU A 54 -30.69 3.47 17.29
C LEU A 54 -31.98 4.06 16.71
N SER A 55 -31.86 5.14 15.94
CA SER A 55 -32.99 5.84 15.30
C SER A 55 -32.48 6.65 14.12
N LYS A 56 -33.39 7.29 13.37
CA LYS A 56 -33.06 8.21 12.27
C LYS A 56 -32.18 9.41 12.68
N SER A 57 -31.94 9.63 13.97
CA SER A 57 -31.20 10.78 14.50
C SER A 57 -30.03 10.43 15.41
N LYS A 58 -29.79 9.14 15.72
CA LYS A 58 -28.81 8.73 16.72
C LYS A 58 -28.03 7.48 16.33
N LEU A 59 -26.71 7.58 16.35
CA LEU A 59 -25.77 6.45 16.26
C LEU A 59 -25.75 5.67 17.58
N ILE A 60 -25.47 4.37 17.49
CA ILE A 60 -25.12 3.58 18.69
C ILE A 60 -23.77 4.10 19.24
N SER A 61 -23.58 4.04 20.56
CA SER A 61 -22.36 4.55 21.21
C SER A 61 -21.08 3.86 20.70
N SER A 62 -21.12 2.55 20.46
CA SER A 62 -20.01 1.78 19.88
C SER A 62 -19.65 2.29 18.48
N GLU A 63 -20.65 2.58 17.64
CA GLU A 63 -20.48 3.08 16.28
C GLU A 63 -19.96 4.52 16.25
N LYS A 64 -20.42 5.35 17.19
CA LYS A 64 -19.84 6.69 17.40
C LYS A 64 -18.36 6.58 17.78
N CYS A 65 -18.01 5.65 18.67
CA CYS A 65 -16.62 5.39 19.05
C CYS A 65 -15.79 4.90 17.85
N ARG A 66 -16.31 3.95 17.07
CA ARG A 66 -15.69 3.42 15.84
C ARG A 66 -15.42 4.53 14.84
N ALA A 67 -16.39 5.39 14.56
CA ALA A 67 -16.22 6.53 13.67
C ALA A 67 -15.16 7.54 14.17
N VAL A 68 -15.15 7.84 15.47
CA VAL A 68 -14.11 8.67 16.09
C VAL A 68 -12.72 8.03 15.99
N CYS A 69 -12.62 6.70 16.05
CA CYS A 69 -11.36 6.00 15.80
C CYS A 69 -10.82 6.24 14.39
N TYR A 70 -11.66 6.28 13.35
CA TYR A 70 -11.20 6.65 11.99
C TYR A 70 -10.69 8.08 11.93
N ILE A 71 -11.35 9.03 12.60
CA ILE A 71 -10.90 10.43 12.69
C ILE A 71 -9.51 10.49 13.35
N LYS A 72 -9.32 9.78 14.47
CA LYS A 72 -8.01 9.68 15.15
C LYS A 72 -6.94 9.08 14.24
N GLN A 73 -7.26 8.05 13.48
CA GLN A 73 -6.34 7.44 12.52
C GLN A 73 -5.99 8.39 11.37
N ALA A 74 -6.97 9.16 10.85
CA ALA A 74 -6.73 10.18 9.84
C ALA A 74 -5.79 11.28 10.35
N TYR A 75 -6.01 11.75 11.59
CA TYR A 75 -5.10 12.67 12.27
C TYR A 75 -3.67 12.12 12.37
N ARG A 76 -3.51 10.89 12.87
CA ARG A 76 -2.19 10.23 12.95
C ARG A 76 -1.53 10.14 11.58
N TYR A 77 -2.27 9.69 10.56
CA TYR A 77 -1.74 9.61 9.20
C TYR A 77 -1.29 10.97 8.65
N PHE A 78 -2.05 12.04 8.91
CA PHE A 78 -1.71 13.40 8.50
C PHE A 78 -0.44 13.90 9.20
N TYR A 79 -0.42 13.89 10.52
CA TYR A 79 0.63 14.52 11.32
C TYR A 79 1.87 13.67 11.53
N ASP A 80 1.73 12.35 11.64
CA ASP A 80 2.86 11.48 11.94
C ASP A 80 3.58 11.03 10.65
N TRP A 81 2.92 11.14 9.49
CA TRP A 81 3.43 10.57 8.24
C TRP A 81 3.34 11.49 7.02
N MET A 82 2.13 11.88 6.60
CA MET A 82 1.96 12.56 5.31
C MET A 82 2.55 13.96 5.30
N PHE A 83 2.18 14.83 6.25
CA PHE A 83 2.68 16.20 6.28
C PHE A 83 4.19 16.26 6.53
N PRO A 84 4.78 15.55 7.52
CA PRO A 84 6.23 15.56 7.70
C PRO A 84 6.98 15.09 6.44
N PHE A 85 6.54 14.00 5.81
CA PHE A 85 7.19 13.49 4.61
C PHE A 85 7.10 14.49 3.45
N VAL A 86 5.91 15.01 3.17
CA VAL A 86 5.69 15.98 2.08
C VAL A 86 6.46 17.28 2.32
N ASN A 87 6.45 17.81 3.55
CA ASN A 87 7.19 19.01 3.92
C ASN A 87 8.69 18.84 3.75
N ASN A 88 9.26 17.73 4.23
CA ASN A 88 10.69 17.44 4.09
C ASN A 88 11.11 17.37 2.62
N GLN A 89 10.31 16.71 1.78
CA GLN A 89 10.56 16.61 0.34
C GLN A 89 10.46 17.97 -0.36
N LEU A 90 9.41 18.75 -0.06
CA LEU A 90 9.25 20.11 -0.62
C LEU A 90 10.38 21.03 -0.20
N GLU A 91 10.81 20.97 1.06
CA GLU A 91 11.94 21.77 1.55
C GLU A 91 13.25 21.42 0.84
N ALA A 92 13.52 20.13 0.66
CA ALA A 92 14.69 19.67 -0.08
C ALA A 92 14.65 20.15 -1.55
N LEU A 93 13.48 20.06 -2.21
CA LEU A 93 13.28 20.57 -3.57
C LEU A 93 13.42 22.09 -3.67
N LEU A 94 13.01 22.85 -2.64
CA LEU A 94 13.14 24.31 -2.60
C LEU A 94 14.59 24.79 -2.55
N ARG A 95 15.51 23.95 -2.04
CA ARG A 95 16.95 24.24 -2.05
C ARG A 95 17.56 24.12 -3.45
N LEU A 96 16.84 23.51 -4.40
CA LEU A 96 17.24 23.45 -5.79
C LEU A 96 16.87 24.75 -6.52
N LYS A 97 17.73 25.19 -7.45
CA LYS A 97 17.42 26.27 -8.40
C LYS A 97 16.49 25.77 -9.51
N SER A 98 15.29 25.33 -9.13
CA SER A 98 14.29 24.76 -10.04
C SER A 98 13.35 25.84 -10.62
N PRO A 99 12.90 25.70 -11.88
CA PRO A 99 11.76 26.45 -12.41
C PRO A 99 10.47 26.31 -11.56
N ASN A 100 10.30 25.19 -10.85
CA ASN A 100 9.13 24.91 -10.01
C ASN A 100 9.24 25.51 -8.60
N ILE A 101 10.28 26.30 -8.26
CA ILE A 101 10.51 26.78 -6.88
C ILE A 101 9.31 27.53 -6.28
N LYS A 102 8.61 28.36 -7.07
CA LYS A 102 7.41 29.09 -6.63
C LYS A 102 6.26 28.12 -6.31
N LEU A 103 6.08 27.09 -7.15
CA LEU A 103 5.06 26.06 -6.95
C LEU A 103 5.35 25.23 -5.69
N TYR A 104 6.60 24.82 -5.47
CA TYR A 104 6.99 24.09 -4.26
C TYR A 104 6.76 24.92 -2.99
N ARG A 105 7.02 26.23 -3.05
CA ARG A 105 6.75 27.14 -1.93
C ARG A 105 5.26 27.25 -1.65
N ALA A 106 4.44 27.41 -2.69
CA ALA A 106 2.98 27.43 -2.56
C ALA A 106 2.44 26.12 -1.97
N CYS A 107 2.91 24.97 -2.44
CA CYS A 107 2.54 23.66 -1.90
C CYS A 107 2.91 23.53 -0.41
N ARG A 108 4.09 23.99 0.00
CA ARG A 108 4.52 23.95 1.41
C ARG A 108 3.69 24.89 2.28
N HIS A 109 3.35 26.09 1.79
CA HIS A 109 2.44 26.99 2.48
C HIS A 109 1.04 26.39 2.65
N ALA A 110 0.51 25.74 1.62
CA ALA A 110 -0.76 25.02 1.72
C ALA A 110 -0.70 23.94 2.81
N VAL A 111 0.39 23.17 2.91
CA VAL A 111 0.56 22.18 3.99
C VAL A 111 0.50 22.84 5.37
N ALA A 112 1.22 23.95 5.58
CA ALA A 112 1.20 24.67 6.85
C ALA A 112 -0.19 25.25 7.20
N GLU A 113 -0.94 25.74 6.21
CA GLU A 113 -2.32 26.22 6.40
C GLU A 113 -3.25 25.09 6.84
N MET A 114 -3.10 23.91 6.24
CA MET A 114 -3.86 22.71 6.60
C MET A 114 -3.50 22.21 7.99
N GLU A 115 -2.21 22.16 8.33
CA GLU A 115 -1.74 21.82 9.67
C GLU A 115 -2.31 22.76 10.73
N THR A 116 -2.33 24.07 10.45
CA THR A 116 -2.88 25.09 11.36
C THR A 116 -4.38 24.88 11.58
N THR A 117 -5.12 24.66 10.50
CA THR A 117 -6.58 24.44 10.55
C THR A 117 -6.91 23.18 11.35
N LEU A 118 -6.26 22.07 11.04
CA LEU A 118 -6.53 20.77 11.65
C LEU A 118 -6.08 20.71 13.13
N ALA A 119 -5.08 21.52 13.51
CA ALA A 119 -4.57 21.63 14.88
C ALA A 119 -5.37 22.61 15.75
N ALA A 120 -6.25 23.43 15.16
CA ALA A 120 -7.04 24.40 15.90
C ALA A 120 -7.91 23.67 16.95
N PRO A 121 -7.78 24.00 18.26
CA PRO A 121 -8.48 23.29 19.32
C PRO A 121 -10.00 23.26 19.11
N ALA A 122 -10.59 24.40 18.76
CA ALA A 122 -12.04 24.50 18.55
C ALA A 122 -12.54 23.65 17.36
N PHE A 123 -11.73 23.49 16.31
CA PHE A 123 -12.05 22.57 15.21
C PHE A 123 -11.98 21.12 15.67
N ARG A 124 -10.89 20.76 16.37
CA ARG A 124 -10.66 19.40 16.88
C ARG A 124 -11.75 18.98 17.86
N ASP A 125 -12.10 19.85 18.80
CA ASP A 125 -13.15 19.60 19.78
C ASP A 125 -14.50 19.36 19.09
N LEU A 126 -14.83 20.16 18.07
CA LEU A 126 -16.05 19.98 17.29
C LEU A 126 -16.11 18.61 16.61
N VAL A 127 -15.06 18.20 15.89
CA VAL A 127 -15.08 16.93 15.13
C VAL A 127 -14.97 15.69 16.02
N MET A 128 -14.36 15.83 17.20
CA MET A 128 -14.23 14.74 18.18
C MET A 128 -15.47 14.60 19.07
N GLU A 129 -16.23 15.68 19.28
CA GLU A 129 -17.51 15.65 19.99
C GLU A 129 -18.53 14.77 19.27
N ASP A 130 -18.66 14.91 17.95
CA ASP A 130 -19.54 14.08 17.14
C ASP A 130 -18.99 13.90 15.72
N PRO A 131 -18.73 12.65 15.29
CA PRO A 131 -18.16 12.38 13.95
C PRO A 131 -19.08 12.82 12.82
N ARG A 132 -20.39 12.97 13.07
CA ARG A 132 -21.36 13.49 12.09
C ARG A 132 -21.04 14.93 11.70
N HIS A 133 -20.38 15.71 12.56
CA HIS A 133 -19.99 17.08 12.25
C HIS A 133 -19.09 17.18 11.03
N LEU A 134 -18.36 16.13 10.65
CA LEU A 134 -17.59 16.14 9.40
C LEU A 134 -18.48 16.31 8.15
N PHE A 135 -19.67 15.70 8.13
CA PHE A 135 -20.62 15.88 7.01
C PHE A 135 -21.21 17.29 6.99
N LEU A 136 -21.52 17.84 8.16
CA LEU A 136 -22.02 19.20 8.30
C LEU A 136 -20.95 20.21 7.86
N LEU A 137 -19.72 20.04 8.33
CA LEU A 137 -18.57 20.87 7.93
C LEU A 137 -18.36 20.80 6.42
N ALA A 138 -18.28 19.61 5.83
CA ALA A 138 -18.12 19.45 4.39
C ALA A 138 -19.23 20.15 3.58
N SER A 139 -20.44 20.22 4.14
CA SER A 139 -21.62 20.80 3.49
C SER A 139 -21.83 22.30 3.76
N SER A 140 -21.11 22.88 4.72
CA SER A 140 -21.39 24.23 5.23
C SER A 140 -21.19 25.35 4.21
N ARG A 141 -20.30 25.15 3.23
CA ARG A 141 -20.10 26.12 2.13
C ARG A 141 -21.36 26.26 1.27
N LYS A 142 -22.06 25.16 1.03
CA LYS A 142 -23.25 25.11 0.18
C LYS A 142 -24.53 25.37 0.97
N TYR A 143 -24.56 24.88 2.21
CA TYR A 143 -25.68 25.03 3.13
C TYR A 143 -25.16 25.70 4.42
N PRO A 144 -25.09 27.03 4.47
CA PRO A 144 -24.49 27.75 5.61
C PRO A 144 -25.23 27.53 6.93
N HIS A 145 -26.51 27.17 6.87
CA HIS A 145 -27.40 26.99 8.03
C HIS A 145 -27.25 25.64 8.74
N VAL A 146 -26.38 24.74 8.28
CA VAL A 146 -26.24 23.37 8.84
C VAL A 146 -25.79 23.34 10.30
N PHE A 147 -25.28 24.45 10.84
CA PHE A 147 -24.94 24.60 12.27
C PHE A 147 -25.89 25.53 13.04
N ASP A 148 -26.94 26.05 12.41
CA ASP A 148 -27.90 26.93 13.08
C ASP A 148 -28.63 26.18 14.19
N GLY A 149 -28.49 26.66 15.43
CA GLY A 149 -29.03 26.04 16.64
C GLY A 149 -28.07 25.09 17.37
N TYR A 150 -26.83 24.90 16.87
CA TYR A 150 -25.80 24.15 17.60
C TYR A 150 -25.49 24.85 18.93
N LYS A 151 -25.75 24.16 20.05
CA LYS A 151 -25.62 24.68 21.43
C LYS A 151 -26.34 26.03 21.64
N GLY A 152 -27.44 26.27 20.91
CA GLY A 152 -28.20 27.52 20.98
C GLY A 152 -27.50 28.73 20.34
N SER A 153 -26.43 28.52 19.58
CA SER A 153 -25.63 29.59 18.95
C SER A 153 -25.78 29.60 17.41
N GLY A 154 -25.59 30.77 16.81
CA GLY A 154 -25.45 30.95 15.36
C GLY A 154 -23.98 30.81 14.94
N MET A 155 -23.51 29.56 14.88
CA MET A 155 -22.10 29.27 14.60
C MET A 155 -21.78 29.50 13.11
N VAL A 156 -20.90 30.45 12.82
CA VAL A 156 -20.36 30.67 11.46
C VAL A 156 -19.14 29.79 11.26
N ILE A 157 -19.17 28.95 10.22
CA ILE A 157 -18.08 28.03 9.92
C ILE A 157 -17.01 28.72 9.05
N PRO A 158 -15.74 28.81 9.51
CA PRO A 158 -14.67 29.33 8.68
C PRO A 158 -14.42 28.46 7.43
N PRO A 159 -14.03 29.04 6.28
CA PRO A 159 -13.72 28.27 5.07
C PRO A 159 -12.69 27.16 5.30
N GLY A 160 -11.62 27.44 6.08
CA GLY A 160 -10.62 26.44 6.43
C GLY A 160 -11.22 25.23 7.17
N TRP A 161 -12.19 25.44 8.07
CA TRP A 161 -12.85 24.34 8.80
C TRP A 161 -13.68 23.46 7.87
N GLN A 162 -14.34 24.05 6.86
CA GLN A 162 -15.03 23.27 5.83
C GLN A 162 -14.05 22.37 5.08
N GLN A 163 -12.92 22.94 4.63
CA GLN A 163 -11.89 22.20 3.90
C GLN A 163 -11.23 21.11 4.76
N GLY A 164 -10.91 21.41 6.02
CA GLY A 164 -10.37 20.46 6.98
C GLY A 164 -11.34 19.32 7.29
N GLY A 165 -12.63 19.63 7.48
CA GLY A 165 -13.67 18.63 7.66
C GLY A 165 -13.83 17.71 6.44
N CYS A 166 -13.79 18.29 5.24
CA CYS A 166 -13.81 17.56 3.98
C CYS A 166 -12.59 16.62 3.84
N ALA A 167 -11.39 17.10 4.16
CA ALA A 167 -10.17 16.30 4.10
C ALA A 167 -10.20 15.13 5.10
N LEU A 168 -10.59 15.38 6.36
CA LEU A 168 -10.75 14.33 7.37
C LEU A 168 -11.79 13.30 6.94
N LEU A 169 -12.90 13.73 6.34
CA LEU A 169 -13.95 12.82 5.86
C LEU A 169 -13.45 11.92 4.73
N LYS A 170 -12.77 12.50 3.72
CA LYS A 170 -12.17 11.75 2.61
C LYS A 170 -11.14 10.74 3.12
N MET A 171 -10.27 11.14 4.05
CA MET A 171 -9.26 10.24 4.60
C MET A 171 -9.85 9.15 5.49
N SER A 172 -10.82 9.50 6.35
CA SER A 172 -11.54 8.52 7.19
C SER A 172 -12.26 7.48 6.34
N HIS A 173 -12.81 7.88 5.19
CA HIS A 173 -13.39 6.96 4.23
C HIS A 173 -12.35 6.02 3.61
N LEU A 174 -11.18 6.53 3.18
CA LEU A 174 -10.09 5.68 2.67
C LEU A 174 -9.61 4.65 3.70
N ILE A 175 -9.51 5.06 4.96
CA ILE A 175 -9.12 4.17 6.07
C ILE A 175 -10.19 3.09 6.29
N LYS A 176 -11.46 3.49 6.33
CA LYS A 176 -12.60 2.57 6.46
C LYS A 176 -12.68 1.58 5.30
N SER A 177 -12.40 2.01 4.07
CA SER A 177 -12.35 1.14 2.90
C SER A 177 -11.32 0.01 3.04
N ILE A 178 -10.17 0.26 3.70
CA ILE A 178 -9.22 -0.83 3.99
C ILE A 178 -9.83 -1.87 4.95
N GLU A 179 -10.58 -1.43 5.96
CA GLU A 179 -11.22 -2.33 6.91
C GLU A 179 -12.30 -3.19 6.25
N GLU A 180 -13.09 -2.61 5.36
CA GLU A 180 -14.33 -3.22 4.88
C GLU A 180 -14.25 -3.83 3.48
N ASP A 181 -13.47 -3.25 2.56
CA ASP A 181 -13.46 -3.68 1.17
C ASP A 181 -12.60 -4.94 0.95
N SER A 182 -11.70 -5.25 1.90
CA SER A 182 -10.93 -6.49 1.87
C SER A 182 -10.45 -6.93 3.26
N GLN A 183 -10.99 -8.06 3.72
CA GLN A 183 -10.54 -8.71 4.95
C GLN A 183 -9.03 -8.96 4.95
N ASP A 184 -8.48 -9.40 3.82
CA ASP A 184 -7.04 -9.67 3.70
C ASP A 184 -6.21 -8.40 3.87
N ILE A 185 -6.58 -7.28 3.22
CA ILE A 185 -5.85 -6.02 3.38
C ILE A 185 -5.96 -5.50 4.81
N ASN A 186 -7.15 -5.57 5.42
CA ASN A 186 -7.34 -5.21 6.82
C ASN A 186 -6.43 -6.05 7.72
N ASP A 187 -6.40 -7.38 7.55
CA ASP A 187 -5.55 -8.27 8.35
C ASP A 187 -4.07 -7.84 8.32
N TYR A 188 -3.54 -7.48 7.15
CA TYR A 188 -2.17 -7.01 7.02
C TYR A 188 -1.97 -5.60 7.58
N ALA A 189 -2.96 -4.72 7.49
CA ALA A 189 -2.91 -3.41 8.12
C ALA A 189 -2.87 -3.54 9.66
N GLN A 190 -3.70 -4.43 10.23
CA GLN A 190 -3.69 -4.74 11.67
C GLN A 190 -2.35 -5.34 12.10
N LEU A 191 -1.76 -6.24 11.31
CA LEU A 191 -0.41 -6.75 11.57
C LEU A 191 0.64 -5.63 11.52
N GLY A 192 0.55 -4.73 10.54
CA GLY A 192 1.44 -3.57 10.44
C GLY A 192 1.38 -2.67 11.68
N PHE A 193 0.17 -2.37 12.17
CA PHE A 193 0.00 -1.61 13.41
C PHE A 193 0.54 -2.34 14.64
N PHE A 194 0.32 -3.66 14.73
CA PHE A 194 0.87 -4.48 15.80
C PHE A 194 2.41 -4.42 15.82
N LEU A 195 3.06 -4.66 14.69
CA LEU A 195 4.53 -4.62 14.59
C LEU A 195 5.08 -3.23 14.94
N ALA A 196 4.47 -2.17 14.42
CA ALA A 196 4.86 -0.80 14.74
C ALA A 196 4.69 -0.47 16.24
N GLY A 197 3.60 -0.94 16.86
CA GLY A 197 3.36 -0.80 18.30
C GLY A 197 4.38 -1.54 19.18
N GLN A 198 5.04 -2.57 18.65
CA GLN A 198 6.14 -3.29 19.28
C GLN A 198 7.52 -2.71 18.93
N ALA A 199 7.58 -1.54 18.28
CA ALA A 199 8.80 -0.95 17.73
C ALA A 199 9.57 -1.89 16.77
N LEU A 200 8.87 -2.83 16.13
CA LEU A 200 9.44 -3.71 15.13
C LEU A 200 9.38 -3.06 13.74
N SER A 201 10.47 -3.20 13.00
CA SER A 201 10.55 -2.74 11.61
C SER A 201 9.57 -3.51 10.72
N LEU A 202 8.91 -2.80 9.81
CA LEU A 202 8.16 -3.44 8.71
C LEU A 202 9.09 -3.88 7.57
N ASN A 203 10.38 -3.56 7.66
CA ASN A 203 11.44 -4.02 6.76
C ASN A 203 12.22 -5.19 7.39
N ASP A 204 13.06 -5.83 6.59
CA ASP A 204 13.96 -6.93 6.99
C ASP A 204 13.25 -8.11 7.66
N LEU A 205 12.00 -8.34 7.29
CA LEU A 205 11.14 -9.38 7.87
C LEU A 205 11.65 -10.80 7.63
N TYR A 206 12.58 -11.01 6.70
CA TYR A 206 13.24 -12.29 6.51
C TYR A 206 14.03 -12.71 7.75
N GLN A 207 14.63 -11.75 8.45
CA GLN A 207 15.42 -11.97 9.67
C GLN A 207 14.55 -12.12 10.92
N TYR A 208 13.27 -11.76 10.85
CA TYR A 208 12.37 -11.91 11.99
C TYR A 208 12.18 -13.40 12.33
N ASN A 209 12.17 -13.70 13.63
CA ASN A 209 11.98 -15.07 14.13
C ASN A 209 10.49 -15.44 14.14
N TRP A 210 9.97 -15.80 12.97
CA TRP A 210 8.58 -16.22 12.79
C TRP A 210 8.22 -17.54 13.49
N GLU A 211 9.22 -18.37 13.82
CA GLU A 211 9.01 -19.65 14.48
C GLU A 211 8.99 -19.52 16.00
N HIS A 212 9.68 -18.52 16.56
CA HIS A 212 9.66 -18.21 17.98
C HIS A 212 9.57 -16.69 18.18
N PRO A 213 8.39 -16.10 17.88
CA PRO A 213 8.21 -14.66 18.01
C PRO A 213 8.19 -14.24 19.48
N GLY A 214 8.80 -13.10 19.80
CA GLY A 214 8.80 -12.56 21.16
C GLY A 214 7.41 -12.12 21.64
N HIS A 215 6.57 -11.64 20.71
CA HIS A 215 5.19 -11.22 20.97
C HIS A 215 4.27 -11.74 19.87
N LEU A 216 3.03 -12.08 20.25
CA LEU A 216 1.99 -12.51 19.34
C LEU A 216 0.88 -11.46 19.27
N PRO A 217 0.27 -11.24 18.09
CA PRO A 217 -0.87 -10.36 17.97
C PRO A 217 -2.09 -10.92 18.72
N GLU A 218 -2.85 -10.05 19.37
CA GLU A 218 -4.08 -10.41 20.08
C GLU A 218 -5.30 -10.46 19.15
N SER A 219 -5.36 -9.58 18.14
CA SER A 219 -6.51 -9.53 17.23
C SER A 219 -6.47 -10.68 16.22
N GLU A 220 -7.63 -11.30 15.99
CA GLU A 220 -7.73 -12.41 15.03
C GLU A 220 -7.26 -12.00 13.63
N SER A 221 -7.54 -10.77 13.22
CA SER A 221 -7.07 -10.20 11.94
C SER A 221 -5.54 -10.18 11.84
N ALA A 222 -4.85 -9.64 12.85
CA ALA A 222 -3.39 -9.63 12.85
C ALA A 222 -2.80 -11.05 13.00
N GLN A 223 -3.44 -11.95 13.76
CA GLN A 223 -3.04 -13.35 13.85
C GLN A 223 -3.12 -14.07 12.50
N ARG A 224 -4.20 -13.87 11.75
CA ARG A 224 -4.36 -14.45 10.42
C ARG A 224 -3.26 -14.00 9.47
N ALA A 225 -2.98 -12.69 9.40
CA ALA A 225 -1.86 -12.17 8.62
C ALA A 225 -0.49 -12.68 9.12
N PHE A 226 -0.29 -12.78 10.43
CA PHE A 226 0.95 -13.27 11.03
C PHE A 226 1.25 -14.71 10.60
N VAL A 227 0.25 -15.60 10.67
CA VAL A 227 0.40 -17.00 10.24
C VAL A 227 0.71 -17.10 8.75
N LYS A 228 0.05 -16.28 7.90
CA LYS A 228 0.34 -16.23 6.46
C LYS A 228 1.80 -15.88 6.18
N LEU A 229 2.34 -14.83 6.82
CA LEU A 229 3.73 -14.42 6.66
C LEU A 229 4.69 -15.49 7.20
N SER A 230 4.43 -16.03 8.39
CA SER A 230 5.24 -17.09 9.00
C SER A 230 5.33 -18.33 8.11
N ALA A 231 4.19 -18.79 7.56
CA ALA A 231 4.16 -19.94 6.66
C ALA A 231 4.98 -19.70 5.39
N PHE A 232 4.88 -18.51 4.78
CA PHE A 232 5.69 -18.16 3.61
C PHE A 232 7.19 -18.16 3.94
N PHE A 233 7.61 -17.50 5.03
CA PHE A 233 9.02 -17.46 5.39
C PHE A 233 9.57 -18.81 5.80
N HIS A 234 8.78 -19.64 6.49
CA HIS A 234 9.15 -21.03 6.77
C HIS A 234 9.39 -21.79 5.47
N LYS A 235 8.44 -21.72 4.51
CA LYS A 235 8.57 -22.37 3.21
C LYS A 235 9.82 -21.93 2.45
N LEU A 236 10.11 -20.63 2.48
CA LEU A 236 11.30 -20.07 1.84
C LEU A 236 12.59 -20.61 2.50
N LYS A 237 12.63 -20.64 3.85
CA LYS A 237 13.80 -21.06 4.62
C LYS A 237 14.11 -22.56 4.52
N GLU A 238 13.12 -23.42 4.22
CA GLU A 238 13.35 -24.86 3.96
C GLU A 238 14.44 -25.14 2.90
N SER A 239 14.63 -24.20 1.97
CA SER A 239 15.57 -24.32 0.86
C SER A 239 16.80 -23.41 0.99
N MET A 240 16.98 -22.78 2.14
CA MET A 240 18.04 -21.81 2.38
C MET A 240 19.09 -22.37 3.33
N LEU A 241 20.35 -22.29 2.91
CA LEU A 241 21.50 -22.62 3.75
C LEU A 241 22.51 -21.47 3.72
N LEU A 242 23.10 -21.14 4.87
CA LEU A 242 24.21 -20.20 4.92
C LEU A 242 25.51 -20.93 4.54
N ASP A 243 26.12 -20.53 3.42
CA ASP A 243 27.45 -21.00 3.05
C ASP A 243 28.50 -19.98 3.55
N ALA A 244 29.07 -20.26 4.72
CA ALA A 244 30.07 -19.41 5.35
C ALA A 244 31.35 -19.26 4.51
N ARG A 245 31.68 -20.24 3.65
CA ARG A 245 32.87 -20.17 2.78
C ARG A 245 32.65 -19.20 1.64
N LYS A 246 31.44 -19.19 1.08
CA LYS A 246 31.06 -18.25 0.01
C LYS A 246 30.58 -16.90 0.56
N GLY A 247 30.30 -16.79 1.86
CA GLY A 247 29.77 -15.58 2.48
C GLY A 247 28.40 -15.19 1.94
N CYS A 248 27.54 -16.17 1.63
CA CYS A 248 26.21 -15.92 1.07
C CYS A 248 25.20 -17.00 1.48
N LEU A 249 23.91 -16.69 1.31
CA LEU A 249 22.84 -17.69 1.35
C LEU A 249 22.85 -18.48 0.04
N VAL A 250 22.62 -19.79 0.13
CA VAL A 250 22.48 -20.66 -1.03
C VAL A 250 21.04 -21.16 -1.09
N PHE A 251 20.35 -20.87 -2.19
CA PHE A 251 19.06 -21.47 -2.51
C PHE A 251 19.28 -22.78 -3.23
N ASN A 252 18.78 -23.87 -2.66
CA ASN A 252 18.83 -25.19 -3.29
C ASN A 252 17.42 -25.63 -3.70
N SER A 253 17.25 -25.87 -5.01
CA SER A 253 16.01 -26.32 -5.62
C SER A 253 15.65 -27.78 -5.33
N GLY A 254 16.59 -28.58 -4.83
CA GLY A 254 16.48 -30.02 -4.63
C GLY A 254 16.74 -30.85 -5.90
N ASP A 255 16.85 -30.23 -7.08
CA ASP A 255 17.22 -30.89 -8.35
C ASP A 255 18.69 -30.64 -8.73
N GLY A 256 19.51 -30.11 -7.82
CA GLY A 256 20.93 -29.81 -8.06
C GLY A 256 21.19 -28.39 -8.58
N VAL A 257 20.14 -27.59 -8.84
CA VAL A 257 20.31 -26.16 -9.13
C VAL A 257 20.51 -25.37 -7.83
N GLU A 258 21.69 -24.76 -7.71
CA GLU A 258 22.03 -23.86 -6.60
C GLU A 258 22.24 -22.42 -7.07
N VAL A 259 21.78 -21.48 -6.24
CA VAL A 259 21.94 -20.04 -6.48
C VAL A 259 22.48 -19.33 -5.25
N CYS A 260 23.51 -18.52 -5.43
CA CYS A 260 24.10 -17.68 -4.38
C CYS A 260 23.34 -16.35 -4.26
N ILE A 261 22.71 -16.14 -3.11
CA ILE A 261 21.98 -14.94 -2.73
C ILE A 261 22.79 -14.22 -1.66
N VAL A 262 23.17 -12.98 -1.91
CA VAL A 262 23.92 -12.14 -0.97
C VAL A 262 23.02 -11.68 0.17
N ASP A 263 21.81 -11.23 -0.16
CA ASP A 263 20.86 -10.70 0.81
C ASP A 263 19.41 -10.93 0.37
N ILE A 264 18.51 -11.01 1.35
CA ILE A 264 17.05 -11.09 1.15
C ILE A 264 16.41 -9.97 1.93
N LYS A 265 15.90 -8.97 1.20
CA LYS A 265 15.16 -7.86 1.78
C LYS A 265 13.66 -8.15 1.70
N ALA A 266 12.99 -8.24 2.84
CA ALA A 266 11.55 -8.49 2.89
C ALA A 266 10.83 -7.38 3.66
N ARG A 267 9.81 -6.79 3.05
CA ARG A 267 9.07 -5.66 3.59
C ARG A 267 7.57 -5.89 3.55
N LEU A 268 6.90 -5.73 4.69
CA LEU A 268 5.45 -5.63 4.74
C LEU A 268 5.05 -4.20 4.36
N LYS A 269 4.09 -4.08 3.45
CA LYS A 269 3.52 -2.78 3.07
C LYS A 269 2.90 -2.13 4.30
N SER A 270 3.29 -0.91 4.60
CA SER A 270 2.75 -0.20 5.76
C SER A 270 1.29 0.21 5.52
N PRO A 271 0.47 0.34 6.58
CA PRO A 271 -0.90 0.84 6.45
C PRO A 271 -0.96 2.18 5.70
N GLU A 272 0.00 3.07 5.96
CA GLU A 272 0.11 4.38 5.32
C GLU A 272 0.36 4.27 3.80
N SER A 273 1.17 3.28 3.41
CA SER A 273 1.44 2.98 2.01
C SER A 273 0.23 2.34 1.31
N MET A 274 -0.59 1.58 2.04
CA MET A 274 -1.87 1.06 1.53
C MET A 274 -2.87 2.20 1.32
N PHE A 275 -3.02 3.10 2.30
CA PHE A 275 -3.88 4.29 2.15
C PHE A 275 -3.46 5.15 0.96
N THR A 276 -2.14 5.36 0.79
CA THR A 276 -1.60 6.11 -0.34
C THR A 276 -1.93 5.43 -1.67
N LYS A 277 -1.83 4.10 -1.73
CA LYS A 277 -2.09 3.33 -2.94
C LYS A 277 -3.56 3.37 -3.36
N LEU A 278 -4.50 3.35 -2.41
CA LEU A 278 -5.94 3.54 -2.70
C LEU A 278 -6.29 5.01 -2.96
N GLY A 279 -5.64 5.93 -2.26
CA GLY A 279 -5.90 7.36 -2.37
C GLY A 279 -5.48 7.95 -3.72
N LYS A 280 -4.43 7.43 -4.36
CA LYS A 280 -3.88 8.02 -5.59
C LYS A 280 -4.70 7.75 -6.86
N ASP A 281 -5.46 6.66 -6.90
CA ASP A 281 -6.25 6.24 -8.07
C ASP A 281 -7.76 6.29 -7.72
N VAL A 282 -8.59 6.84 -8.60
CA VAL A 282 -10.04 7.00 -8.35
C VAL A 282 -10.78 5.66 -8.46
N GLU A 283 -10.27 4.77 -9.30
CA GLU A 283 -10.76 3.39 -9.52
C GLU A 283 -10.00 2.36 -8.68
N GLY A 284 -9.07 2.79 -7.81
CA GLY A 284 -8.23 1.87 -7.07
C GLY A 284 -9.04 1.09 -6.04
N GLU A 285 -9.12 -0.23 -6.18
CA GLU A 285 -9.85 -1.10 -5.27
C GLU A 285 -8.90 -1.81 -4.28
N ALA A 286 -9.36 -2.12 -3.07
CA ALA A 286 -8.53 -2.74 -2.04
C ALA A 286 -7.90 -4.07 -2.50
N TRP A 287 -8.64 -4.87 -3.27
CA TRP A 287 -8.17 -6.14 -3.83
C TRP A 287 -7.08 -6.01 -4.90
N ASP A 288 -6.78 -4.80 -5.39
CA ASP A 288 -5.65 -4.55 -6.30
C ASP A 288 -4.31 -4.40 -5.57
N ILE A 289 -4.33 -4.34 -4.24
CA ILE A 289 -3.12 -4.34 -3.41
C ILE A 289 -2.57 -5.77 -3.30
N ARG A 290 -1.86 -6.20 -4.36
CA ARG A 290 -1.21 -7.51 -4.44
C ARG A 290 0.26 -7.52 -3.99
N ASP A 291 0.81 -6.36 -3.64
CA ASP A 291 2.18 -6.13 -3.18
C ASP A 291 2.25 -5.97 -1.65
N ILE A 292 1.58 -6.87 -0.92
CA ILE A 292 1.52 -6.84 0.55
C ILE A 292 2.89 -7.13 1.14
N LEU A 293 3.48 -8.26 0.76
CA LEU A 293 4.85 -8.59 1.10
C LEU A 293 5.72 -8.34 -0.12
N ALA A 294 6.62 -7.37 -0.06
CA ALA A 294 7.65 -7.20 -1.08
C ALA A 294 8.90 -7.97 -0.64
N ILE A 295 9.35 -8.94 -1.44
CA ILE A 295 10.59 -9.67 -1.22
C ILE A 295 11.56 -9.41 -2.36
N THR A 296 12.78 -9.03 -2.03
CA THR A 296 13.87 -8.78 -2.97
C THR A 296 15.02 -9.71 -2.69
N PHE A 297 15.39 -10.51 -3.69
CA PHE A 297 16.59 -11.32 -3.68
C PHE A 297 17.72 -10.54 -4.35
N LEU A 298 18.82 -10.31 -3.63
CA LEU A 298 20.04 -9.72 -4.16
C LEU A 298 21.05 -10.82 -4.47
N LEU A 299 21.33 -11.02 -5.75
CA LEU A 299 22.25 -12.04 -6.23
C LEU A 299 23.67 -11.49 -6.31
N LYS A 300 24.65 -12.40 -6.28
CA LYS A 300 26.05 -12.05 -6.60
C LYS A 300 26.23 -11.63 -8.06
N SER A 301 25.40 -12.17 -8.95
CA SER A 301 25.43 -11.90 -10.38
C SER A 301 24.01 -11.94 -10.92
N LYS A 302 23.65 -10.93 -11.72
CA LYS A 302 22.35 -10.87 -12.38
C LYS A 302 22.09 -12.07 -13.30
N ASP A 303 23.14 -12.72 -13.78
CA ASP A 303 23.00 -13.86 -14.69
C ASP A 303 22.44 -15.11 -13.99
N ASP A 304 22.41 -15.15 -12.66
CA ASP A 304 21.74 -16.24 -11.93
C ASP A 304 20.23 -15.99 -11.76
N THR A 305 19.67 -14.90 -12.30
CA THR A 305 18.25 -14.55 -12.16
C THR A 305 17.31 -15.65 -12.65
N LEU A 306 17.56 -16.21 -13.83
CA LEU A 306 16.71 -17.27 -14.40
C LEU A 306 16.86 -18.59 -13.62
N LYS A 307 18.05 -18.88 -13.10
CA LYS A 307 18.27 -20.02 -12.19
C LYS A 307 17.47 -19.86 -10.90
N LEU A 308 17.47 -18.68 -10.29
CA LEU A 308 16.70 -18.45 -9.06
C LEU A 308 15.20 -18.59 -9.33
N PHE A 309 14.71 -18.02 -10.44
CA PHE A 309 13.30 -18.14 -10.80
C PHE A 309 12.88 -19.61 -10.96
N HIS A 310 13.68 -20.43 -11.66
CA HIS A 310 13.48 -21.88 -11.76
C HIS A 310 13.50 -22.55 -10.38
N ALA A 311 14.51 -22.26 -9.56
CA ALA A 311 14.66 -22.88 -8.25
C ALA A 311 13.48 -22.58 -7.31
N LEU A 312 13.01 -21.33 -7.30
CA LEU A 312 11.83 -20.92 -6.54
C LEU A 312 10.55 -21.60 -7.04
N GLN A 313 10.42 -21.81 -8.36
CA GLN A 313 9.31 -22.58 -8.92
C GLN A 313 9.35 -24.05 -8.51
N LYS A 314 10.52 -24.69 -8.60
CA LYS A 314 10.70 -26.09 -8.20
C LYS A 314 10.38 -26.36 -6.73
N ARG A 315 10.66 -25.40 -5.85
CA ARG A 315 10.34 -25.50 -4.42
C ARG A 315 8.92 -25.08 -4.08
N GLY A 316 8.12 -24.68 -5.06
CA GLY A 316 6.74 -24.22 -4.86
C GLY A 316 6.66 -22.90 -4.10
N VAL A 317 7.74 -22.11 -4.08
CA VAL A 317 7.73 -20.73 -3.55
C VAL A 317 7.04 -19.82 -4.56
N ILE A 318 7.25 -20.09 -5.86
CA ILE A 318 6.50 -19.49 -6.97
C ILE A 318 5.71 -20.62 -7.65
N LEU A 319 4.44 -20.37 -7.93
CA LEU A 319 3.63 -21.22 -8.79
C LEU A 319 3.18 -20.38 -9.99
N GLN A 320 3.35 -20.90 -11.21
CA GLN A 320 3.09 -20.13 -12.43
C GLN A 320 1.61 -19.78 -12.55
N GLU A 321 0.73 -20.70 -12.18
CA GLU A 321 -0.72 -20.55 -12.11
C GLU A 321 -1.17 -19.42 -11.15
N ASN A 322 -0.33 -19.09 -10.17
CA ASN A 322 -0.58 -18.03 -9.19
C ASN A 322 0.16 -16.73 -9.50
N THR A 323 0.89 -16.69 -10.62
CA THR A 323 1.61 -15.51 -11.07
C THR A 323 0.68 -14.64 -11.91
N VAL A 324 0.59 -13.37 -11.55
CA VAL A 324 -0.26 -12.41 -12.26
C VAL A 324 0.50 -11.97 -13.53
N SER A 325 0.17 -12.54 -14.70
CA SER A 325 0.96 -12.34 -15.93
C SER A 325 1.21 -10.87 -16.28
N HIS A 326 0.21 -10.01 -16.09
CA HIS A 326 0.32 -8.56 -16.36
C HIS A 326 1.25 -7.80 -15.41
N SER A 327 1.70 -8.43 -14.33
CA SER A 327 2.61 -7.85 -13.33
C SER A 327 4.08 -8.21 -13.55
N ILE A 328 4.35 -9.12 -14.49
CA ILE A 328 5.71 -9.53 -14.82
C ILE A 328 6.38 -8.40 -15.59
N THR A 329 7.51 -7.93 -15.09
CA THR A 329 8.36 -6.97 -15.81
C THR A 329 9.82 -7.28 -15.55
N GLN A 330 10.65 -7.13 -16.57
CA GLN A 330 12.10 -7.21 -16.47
C GLN A 330 12.76 -5.95 -17.02
N THR A 331 13.69 -5.39 -16.25
CA THR A 331 14.49 -4.20 -16.59
C THR A 331 15.99 -4.39 -16.29
N LEU A 332 16.36 -5.56 -15.77
CA LEU A 332 17.74 -5.95 -15.45
C LEU A 332 18.60 -6.24 -16.70
N PHE A 333 17.94 -6.62 -17.79
CA PHE A 333 18.57 -6.90 -19.09
C PHE A 333 18.01 -5.91 -20.12
N ASP A 334 18.89 -5.32 -20.92
CA ASP A 334 18.54 -4.28 -21.91
C ASP A 334 18.12 -4.89 -23.25
N THR A 335 18.72 -6.02 -23.61
CA THR A 335 18.49 -6.72 -24.87
C THR A 335 18.48 -8.24 -24.67
N PRO A 336 17.93 -9.02 -25.62
CA PRO A 336 18.08 -10.47 -25.63
C PRO A 336 19.53 -10.95 -25.46
N GLU A 337 20.48 -10.28 -26.11
CA GLU A 337 21.90 -10.63 -26.04
C GLU A 337 22.45 -10.46 -24.62
N SER A 338 22.01 -9.41 -23.91
CA SER A 338 22.40 -9.22 -22.50
C SER A 338 21.83 -10.29 -21.56
N MET A 339 20.77 -11.01 -21.96
CA MET A 339 20.16 -12.12 -21.22
C MET A 339 20.76 -13.49 -21.62
N ALA A 340 21.65 -13.54 -22.63
CA ALA A 340 22.20 -14.78 -23.15
C ALA A 340 22.97 -15.57 -22.08
N GLU A 341 23.81 -14.90 -21.28
CA GLU A 341 24.56 -15.56 -20.21
C GLU A 341 23.64 -16.11 -19.11
N ALA A 342 22.60 -15.36 -18.73
CA ALA A 342 21.60 -15.85 -17.78
C ALA A 342 20.88 -17.12 -18.27
N THR A 343 20.59 -17.15 -19.58
CA THR A 343 19.98 -18.30 -20.26
C THR A 343 20.95 -19.48 -20.30
N ARG A 344 22.20 -19.24 -20.69
CA ARG A 344 23.28 -20.25 -20.75
C ARG A 344 23.48 -20.91 -19.39
N ARG A 345 23.57 -20.13 -18.31
CA ARG A 345 23.74 -20.66 -16.94
C ARG A 345 22.58 -21.52 -16.48
N LEU A 346 21.34 -21.13 -16.80
CA LEU A 346 20.17 -21.96 -16.53
C LEU A 346 20.26 -23.28 -17.30
N MET A 347 20.49 -23.22 -18.62
CA MET A 347 20.59 -24.42 -19.47
C MET A 347 21.66 -25.39 -18.98
N LEU A 348 22.86 -24.89 -18.63
CA LEU A 348 23.93 -25.70 -18.05
C LEU A 348 23.52 -26.33 -16.71
N SER A 349 22.87 -25.57 -15.83
CA SER A 349 22.44 -26.08 -14.53
C SER A 349 21.37 -27.19 -14.68
N LEU A 350 20.47 -27.04 -15.66
CA LEU A 350 19.46 -28.05 -15.99
C LEU A 350 20.10 -29.29 -16.62
N ALA A 351 21.04 -29.13 -17.55
CA ALA A 351 21.76 -30.25 -18.15
C ALA A 351 22.51 -31.06 -17.09
N GLN A 352 23.20 -30.37 -16.16
CA GLN A 352 23.87 -31.00 -15.02
C GLN A 352 22.89 -31.74 -14.10
N SER A 353 21.72 -31.17 -13.81
CA SER A 353 20.68 -31.85 -13.03
C SER A 353 20.21 -33.17 -13.67
N GLU A 354 20.19 -33.21 -15.00
CA GLU A 354 19.83 -34.39 -15.80
C GLU A 354 21.04 -35.32 -16.06
N ARG A 355 22.22 -35.00 -15.50
CA ARG A 355 23.49 -35.71 -15.74
C ARG A 355 23.88 -35.75 -17.23
N LYS A 356 23.51 -34.73 -17.98
CA LYS A 356 23.91 -34.50 -19.37
C LYS A 356 25.09 -33.53 -19.38
N ASP A 357 26.20 -33.96 -19.98
CA ASP A 357 27.45 -33.19 -20.03
C ASP A 357 27.63 -32.48 -21.39
N THR A 358 26.52 -32.06 -21.99
CA THR A 358 26.52 -31.32 -23.27
C THR A 358 26.42 -29.83 -23.01
N ALA A 359 27.43 -29.10 -23.45
CA ALA A 359 27.37 -27.64 -23.50
C ALA A 359 26.24 -27.19 -24.45
N PRO A 360 25.42 -26.20 -24.06
CA PRO A 360 24.34 -25.70 -24.90
C PRO A 360 24.91 -24.99 -26.14
N ASP A 361 24.27 -25.19 -27.29
CA ASP A 361 24.65 -24.51 -28.54
C ASP A 361 24.34 -23.01 -28.48
N GLU A 362 25.22 -22.19 -29.05
CA GLU A 362 25.10 -20.72 -28.99
C GLU A 362 23.87 -20.20 -29.75
N LYS A 363 23.45 -20.88 -30.83
CA LYS A 363 22.20 -20.50 -31.52
C LYS A 363 20.99 -20.83 -30.65
N GLU A 364 21.02 -21.95 -29.92
CA GLU A 364 19.97 -22.33 -28.99
C GLU A 364 19.88 -21.36 -27.80
N VAL A 365 21.02 -20.99 -27.20
CA VAL A 365 21.10 -19.98 -26.15
C VAL A 365 20.48 -18.66 -26.63
N SER A 366 20.88 -18.19 -27.81
CA SER A 366 20.39 -16.93 -28.39
C SER A 366 18.87 -16.98 -28.65
N ALA A 367 18.38 -18.10 -29.21
CA ALA A 367 16.96 -18.28 -29.47
C ALA A 367 16.12 -18.32 -28.18
N ASN A 368 16.62 -18.98 -27.13
CA ASN A 368 15.95 -19.02 -25.84
C ASN A 368 16.01 -17.67 -25.11
N ALA A 369 17.13 -16.95 -25.18
CA ALA A 369 17.27 -15.62 -24.60
C ALA A 369 16.27 -14.63 -25.23
N ALA A 370 16.10 -14.68 -26.56
CA ALA A 370 15.08 -13.88 -27.25
C ALA A 370 13.66 -14.22 -26.79
N LYS A 371 13.34 -15.50 -26.62
CA LYS A 371 12.02 -15.95 -26.11
C LYS A 371 11.77 -15.48 -24.69
N PHE A 372 12.72 -15.67 -23.77
CA PHE A 372 12.61 -15.22 -22.39
C PHE A 372 12.47 -13.70 -22.33
N PHE A 373 13.32 -12.97 -23.06
CA PHE A 373 13.26 -11.50 -23.09
C PHE A 373 11.89 -11.01 -23.57
N ALA A 374 11.36 -11.56 -24.66
CA ALA A 374 10.04 -11.19 -25.17
C ALA A 374 8.91 -11.51 -24.18
N ALA A 375 8.96 -12.66 -23.51
CA ALA A 375 7.95 -13.06 -22.52
C ALA A 375 7.96 -12.16 -21.27
N LEU A 376 9.11 -11.60 -20.90
CA LEU A 376 9.29 -10.83 -19.67
C LEU A 376 9.20 -9.29 -19.85
N ASN A 377 9.23 -8.79 -21.08
CA ASN A 377 9.29 -7.35 -21.39
C ASN A 377 7.91 -6.68 -21.62
N VAL A 378 6.79 -7.35 -21.34
CA VAL A 378 5.48 -6.96 -21.85
C VAL A 378 4.89 -5.68 -21.19
N HIS A 379 5.41 -5.18 -20.07
CA HIS A 379 4.65 -4.23 -19.23
C HIS A 379 5.36 -2.97 -18.68
N ALA A 380 6.66 -2.74 -18.94
CA ALA A 380 7.36 -1.57 -18.38
C ALA A 380 6.77 -0.22 -18.82
N ALA A 381 6.23 -0.13 -20.04
CA ALA A 381 5.72 1.12 -20.62
C ALA A 381 4.37 1.62 -20.05
N LYS A 382 3.62 0.81 -19.30
CA LYS A 382 2.23 1.15 -18.88
C LYS A 382 2.11 1.83 -17.51
N ASN A 383 3.16 1.88 -16.69
CA ASN A 383 3.08 2.48 -15.34
C ASN A 383 3.60 3.92 -15.33
N GLN A 384 2.68 4.90 -15.37
CA GLN A 384 2.96 6.35 -15.40
C GLN A 384 3.78 6.89 -14.21
N PHE A 385 3.90 6.12 -13.12
CA PHE A 385 4.66 6.50 -11.93
C PHE A 385 6.04 5.84 -11.85
N SER A 386 6.27 4.79 -12.65
CA SER A 386 7.56 4.09 -12.74
C SER A 386 8.60 5.03 -13.35
N SER A 387 9.84 4.91 -12.88
CA SER A 387 11.01 5.42 -13.60
C SER A 387 11.54 4.33 -14.53
N LEU A 388 12.25 4.76 -15.58
CA LEU A 388 12.93 3.85 -16.51
C LEU A 388 14.23 3.28 -15.92
N GLY A 389 14.67 3.78 -14.76
CA GLY A 389 15.96 3.43 -14.16
C GLY A 389 15.94 2.27 -13.18
N HIS A 390 14.79 1.64 -12.89
CA HIS A 390 14.78 0.43 -12.07
C HIS A 390 15.51 -0.70 -12.80
N ARG A 391 16.37 -1.45 -12.11
CA ARG A 391 17.11 -2.60 -12.67
C ARG A 391 16.76 -3.87 -11.90
N LYS A 392 15.65 -4.50 -12.27
CA LYS A 392 15.15 -5.70 -11.58
C LYS A 392 14.21 -6.51 -12.46
N PHE A 393 14.17 -7.81 -12.17
CA PHE A 393 13.06 -8.67 -12.50
C PHE A 393 12.01 -8.55 -11.40
N GLN A 394 10.73 -8.41 -11.73
CA GLN A 394 9.67 -8.40 -10.74
C GLN A 394 8.40 -9.09 -11.25
N CYS A 395 7.67 -9.71 -10.33
CA CYS A 395 6.33 -10.25 -10.56
C CYS A 395 5.51 -10.21 -9.27
N LYS A 396 4.18 -10.26 -9.40
CA LYS A 396 3.27 -10.41 -8.28
C LYS A 396 2.68 -11.82 -8.29
N ILE A 397 2.70 -12.47 -7.13
CA ILE A 397 2.22 -13.84 -6.92
C ILE A 397 1.17 -13.87 -5.81
N ALA A 398 0.18 -14.74 -5.96
CA ALA A 398 -0.74 -15.11 -4.88
C ALA A 398 -0.25 -16.43 -4.24
N PHE A 399 0.53 -16.34 -3.17
CA PHE A 399 1.06 -17.53 -2.50
C PHE A 399 -0.04 -18.21 -1.68
N SER A 400 -0.45 -19.41 -2.09
CA SER A 400 -1.48 -20.20 -1.41
C SER A 400 -0.90 -20.91 -0.19
N LEU A 401 -1.60 -20.82 0.94
CA LEU A 401 -1.18 -21.46 2.18
C LEU A 401 -2.37 -21.85 3.07
N PRO A 402 -2.25 -22.97 3.84
CA PRO A 402 -3.25 -23.36 4.81
C PRO A 402 -3.10 -22.57 6.11
N ILE A 403 -4.22 -22.16 6.70
CA ILE A 403 -4.30 -21.72 8.10
C ILE A 403 -5.07 -22.78 8.88
N HIS A 404 -4.46 -23.26 9.96
CA HIS A 404 -5.08 -24.25 10.83
C HIS A 404 -5.76 -23.57 12.01
N ARG A 405 -6.94 -24.09 12.36
CA ARG A 405 -7.71 -23.69 13.53
C ARG A 405 -8.00 -24.90 14.40
N THR A 406 -8.11 -24.70 15.70
CA THR A 406 -8.62 -25.72 16.62
C THR A 406 -10.08 -26.04 16.27
N ALA A 407 -10.47 -27.31 16.27
CA ALA A 407 -11.81 -27.71 15.82
C ALA A 407 -12.94 -27.25 16.77
N ASP A 408 -12.65 -27.20 18.06
CA ASP A 408 -13.55 -26.90 19.17
C ASP A 408 -13.73 -25.39 19.41
N THR A 409 -12.63 -24.63 19.51
CA THR A 409 -12.67 -23.18 19.79
C THR A 409 -12.56 -22.30 18.56
N ASN A 410 -12.26 -22.89 17.38
CA ASN A 410 -12.03 -22.17 16.13
C ASN A 410 -10.91 -21.12 16.20
N GLN A 411 -10.00 -21.26 17.16
CA GLN A 411 -8.86 -20.36 17.35
C GLN A 411 -7.76 -20.70 16.36
N ILE A 412 -7.08 -19.66 15.85
CA ILE A 412 -5.96 -19.81 14.91
C ILE A 412 -4.77 -20.47 15.63
N ILE A 413 -4.21 -21.51 15.02
CA ILE A 413 -3.02 -22.20 15.52
C ILE A 413 -1.78 -21.48 14.98
N ILE A 414 -1.09 -20.75 15.86
CA ILE A 414 0.00 -19.85 15.48
C ILE A 414 1.37 -20.54 15.62
N PRO A 415 2.25 -20.49 14.61
CA PRO A 415 3.64 -20.95 14.73
C PRO A 415 4.35 -20.45 16.00
N GLY A 416 5.16 -21.31 16.60
CA GLY A 416 5.86 -21.02 17.86
C GLY A 416 5.07 -21.23 19.14
N THR A 417 3.76 -21.54 19.04
CA THR A 417 2.94 -21.86 20.21
C THR A 417 2.93 -23.35 20.54
N PRO A 418 2.62 -23.74 21.80
CA PRO A 418 2.41 -25.14 22.16
C PRO A 418 1.31 -25.82 21.33
N ALA A 419 0.26 -25.08 20.96
CA ALA A 419 -0.81 -25.58 20.10
C ALA A 419 -0.27 -25.98 18.71
N TYR A 420 0.61 -25.17 18.13
CA TYR A 420 1.24 -25.48 16.85
C TYR A 420 2.20 -26.67 16.93
N ALA A 421 2.96 -26.79 18.02
CA ALA A 421 3.83 -27.95 18.24
C ALA A 421 3.04 -29.27 18.32
N LYS A 422 1.83 -29.23 18.88
CA LYS A 422 0.93 -30.39 19.03
C LYS A 422 -0.12 -30.50 17.92
N ARG A 423 -0.01 -29.73 16.82
CA ARG A 423 -1.04 -29.64 15.77
C ARG A 423 -1.45 -30.98 15.15
N ASN A 424 -0.54 -31.96 15.09
CA ASN A 424 -0.81 -33.31 14.56
C ASN A 424 -1.49 -34.25 15.58
N GLN A 425 -1.63 -33.81 16.83
CA GLN A 425 -2.21 -34.58 17.95
C GLN A 425 -3.56 -34.01 18.40
N ILE A 426 -4.01 -32.92 17.79
CA ILE A 426 -5.28 -32.25 18.11
C ILE A 426 -6.19 -32.23 16.88
N SER A 427 -7.50 -32.11 17.10
CA SER A 427 -8.45 -31.96 16.00
C SER A 427 -8.34 -30.56 15.40
N ILE A 428 -8.12 -30.48 14.10
CA ILE A 428 -7.91 -29.22 13.37
C ILE A 428 -8.92 -29.02 12.24
N LYS A 429 -9.29 -27.76 12.01
CA LYS A 429 -9.96 -27.28 10.79
C LYS A 429 -8.96 -26.50 9.96
N THR A 430 -8.84 -26.83 8.68
CA THR A 430 -7.92 -26.15 7.75
C THR A 430 -8.70 -25.25 6.82
N GLN A 431 -8.30 -23.99 6.72
CA GLN A 431 -8.82 -23.01 5.77
C GLN A 431 -7.72 -22.63 4.78
N GLN A 432 -8.04 -22.58 3.49
CA GLN A 432 -7.10 -22.13 2.46
C GLN A 432 -7.13 -20.61 2.35
N HIS A 433 -5.94 -20.01 2.30
CA HIS A 433 -5.77 -18.57 2.16
C HIS A 433 -4.70 -18.26 1.12
N THR A 434 -4.64 -17.00 0.71
CA THR A 434 -3.56 -16.48 -0.13
C THR A 434 -2.84 -15.31 0.54
N LEU A 435 -1.58 -15.14 0.15
CA LEU A 435 -0.72 -14.00 0.47
C LEU A 435 -0.26 -13.34 -0.82
N GLY A 436 -0.56 -12.05 -0.99
CA GLY A 436 -0.07 -11.26 -2.12
C GLY A 436 1.40 -10.88 -1.92
N ILE A 437 2.27 -11.39 -2.78
CA ILE A 437 3.71 -11.14 -2.71
C ILE A 437 4.17 -10.46 -3.99
N GLU A 438 4.91 -9.37 -3.84
CA GLU A 438 5.70 -8.81 -4.92
C GLU A 438 7.13 -9.36 -4.81
N LEU A 439 7.48 -10.24 -5.74
CA LEU A 439 8.80 -10.83 -5.83
C LEU A 439 9.67 -9.98 -6.74
N ARG A 440 10.89 -9.70 -6.29
CA ARG A 440 11.90 -8.93 -7.02
C ARG A 440 13.24 -9.67 -6.99
N ILE A 441 13.94 -9.68 -8.12
CA ILE A 441 15.30 -10.21 -8.23
C ILE A 441 16.17 -9.13 -8.87
N SER A 442 17.30 -8.86 -8.25
CA SER A 442 18.35 -7.96 -8.75
C SER A 442 19.71 -8.47 -8.28
N ASP A 443 20.77 -7.84 -8.71
CA ASP A 443 22.12 -7.98 -8.15
C ASP A 443 22.51 -6.72 -7.38
N GLU A 444 23.58 -6.79 -6.58
CA GLU A 444 24.00 -5.67 -5.74
C GLU A 444 24.29 -4.40 -6.54
N GLU A 445 25.02 -4.50 -7.67
CA GLU A 445 25.39 -3.36 -8.50
C GLU A 445 24.13 -2.68 -9.08
N SER A 446 23.26 -3.47 -9.72
CA SER A 446 22.00 -2.98 -10.27
C SER A 446 21.08 -2.37 -9.21
N TRP A 447 21.01 -2.98 -8.02
CA TRP A 447 20.21 -2.48 -6.91
C TRP A 447 20.70 -1.11 -6.43
N HIS A 448 22.01 -0.97 -6.19
CA HIS A 448 22.63 0.30 -5.78
C HIS A 448 22.49 1.38 -6.85
N ALA A 449 22.62 1.02 -8.13
CA ALA A 449 22.47 1.96 -9.23
C ALA A 449 21.03 2.45 -9.44
N SER A 450 20.01 1.70 -8.97
CA SER A 450 18.61 1.96 -9.33
C SER A 450 17.68 2.38 -8.20
N GLU A 451 17.78 1.80 -7.00
CA GLU A 451 16.84 2.09 -5.91
C GLU A 451 17.30 3.22 -4.98
N GLN A 452 18.60 3.55 -5.00
CA GLN A 452 19.22 4.55 -4.13
C GLN A 452 19.49 5.89 -4.81
N LYS A 453 19.20 6.03 -6.11
CA LYS A 453 19.57 7.23 -6.87
C LYS A 453 18.51 7.73 -7.85
N GLY A 454 18.57 9.02 -8.15
CA GLY A 454 17.81 9.71 -9.19
C GLY A 454 16.29 9.70 -8.99
N GLU A 455 15.52 9.81 -10.08
CA GLU A 455 14.05 9.81 -10.04
C GLU A 455 13.42 8.46 -9.64
N SER A 456 14.22 7.39 -9.68
CA SER A 456 13.90 6.03 -9.26
C SER A 456 13.99 5.82 -7.75
N HIS A 457 14.59 6.78 -7.02
CA HIS A 457 14.70 6.70 -5.57
C HIS A 457 13.33 6.45 -4.92
N HIS A 458 13.30 5.54 -3.94
CA HIS A 458 12.05 5.14 -3.28
C HIS A 458 11.23 6.34 -2.77
N ASP A 459 11.88 7.32 -2.16
CA ASP A 459 11.19 8.50 -1.63
C ASP A 459 10.72 9.46 -2.73
N ALA A 460 11.42 9.51 -3.87
CA ALA A 460 10.97 10.27 -5.03
C ALA A 460 9.65 9.70 -5.56
N TYR A 461 9.59 8.38 -5.70
CA TYR A 461 8.38 7.65 -6.11
C TYR A 461 7.23 7.84 -5.11
N LYS A 462 7.51 7.65 -3.81
CA LYS A 462 6.53 7.85 -2.73
C LYS A 462 5.99 9.28 -2.71
N PHE A 463 6.84 10.29 -2.88
CA PHE A 463 6.40 11.69 -2.95
C PHE A 463 5.43 11.94 -4.10
N ARG A 464 5.67 11.39 -5.29
CA ARG A 464 4.76 11.54 -6.44
C ARG A 464 3.39 10.92 -6.17
N GLN A 465 3.34 9.78 -5.49
CA GLN A 465 2.07 9.17 -5.07
C GLN A 465 1.34 10.04 -4.03
N LEU A 466 2.08 10.53 -3.04
CA LEU A 466 1.52 11.40 -2.00
C LEU A 466 0.99 12.71 -2.55
N VAL A 467 1.65 13.32 -3.54
CA VAL A 467 1.14 14.49 -4.25
C VAL A 467 -0.23 14.23 -4.88
N ALA A 468 -0.44 13.04 -5.48
CA ALA A 468 -1.74 12.67 -6.03
C ALA A 468 -2.81 12.56 -4.94
N VAL A 469 -2.48 11.96 -3.79
CA VAL A 469 -3.36 11.89 -2.62
C VAL A 469 -3.68 13.29 -2.08
N MET A 470 -2.66 14.15 -1.93
CA MET A 470 -2.80 15.52 -1.44
C MET A 470 -3.73 16.34 -2.34
N ASN A 471 -3.54 16.27 -3.66
CA ASN A 471 -4.43 16.91 -4.65
C ASN A 471 -5.89 16.44 -4.55
N ARG A 472 -6.14 15.20 -4.13
CA ARG A 472 -7.49 14.61 -3.98
C ARG A 472 -8.13 14.97 -2.64
N VAL A 473 -7.42 14.69 -1.55
CA VAL A 473 -7.91 14.85 -0.17
C VAL A 473 -8.07 16.32 0.17
N PHE A 474 -7.12 17.16 -0.22
CA PHE A 474 -7.09 18.59 0.08
C PHE A 474 -7.38 19.46 -1.15
N LYS A 475 -8.20 18.94 -2.06
CA LYS A 475 -8.65 19.67 -3.25
C LYS A 475 -9.22 21.03 -2.85
N GLY A 476 -8.67 22.11 -3.42
CA GLY A 476 -9.05 23.49 -3.10
C GLY A 476 -8.05 24.24 -2.21
N VAL A 477 -7.12 23.52 -1.56
CA VAL A 477 -6.03 24.11 -0.75
C VAL A 477 -4.67 23.70 -1.31
N PHE A 478 -4.47 22.40 -1.55
CA PHE A 478 -3.25 21.87 -2.14
C PHE A 478 -3.42 21.61 -3.64
N HIS A 479 -2.47 22.09 -4.45
CA HIS A 479 -2.47 21.80 -5.88
C HIS A 479 -1.04 21.76 -6.46
N LEU A 480 -0.64 20.57 -6.92
CA LEU A 480 0.52 20.37 -7.79
C LEU A 480 0.02 19.81 -9.14
N PRO A 481 -0.05 20.63 -10.20
CA PRO A 481 -0.62 20.23 -11.48
C PRO A 481 0.20 19.16 -12.22
N LYS A 482 -0.45 18.37 -13.08
CA LYS A 482 0.18 17.25 -13.79
C LYS A 482 1.29 17.69 -14.75
N GLU A 483 1.14 18.86 -15.36
CA GLU A 483 2.11 19.47 -16.28
C GLU A 483 3.48 19.74 -15.62
N HIS A 484 3.51 19.91 -14.29
CA HIS A 484 4.76 20.13 -13.55
C HIS A 484 5.47 18.83 -13.12
N VAL A 485 4.85 17.66 -13.34
CA VAL A 485 5.40 16.36 -12.90
C VAL A 485 6.69 16.01 -13.65
N ALA A 486 6.81 16.37 -14.93
CA ALA A 486 8.03 16.14 -15.70
C ALA A 486 9.23 16.92 -15.12
N GLN A 487 9.01 18.18 -14.74
CA GLN A 487 10.05 18.97 -14.09
C GLN A 487 10.33 18.48 -12.66
N LEU A 488 9.30 18.06 -11.90
CA LEU A 488 9.49 17.43 -10.60
C LEU A 488 10.40 16.19 -10.68
N ARG A 489 10.21 15.33 -11.68
CA ARG A 489 11.08 14.16 -11.91
C ARG A 489 12.53 14.57 -12.14
N LYS A 490 12.79 15.59 -12.96
CA LYS A 490 14.15 16.15 -13.17
C LYS A 490 14.74 16.68 -11.87
N ASP A 491 13.95 17.38 -11.07
CA ASP A 491 14.39 17.95 -9.81
C ASP A 491 14.72 16.86 -8.78
N GLN A 492 13.88 15.83 -8.68
CA GLN A 492 14.15 14.63 -7.88
C GLN A 492 15.41 13.90 -8.36
N GLY A 493 15.64 13.84 -9.68
CA GLY A 493 16.87 13.31 -10.27
C GLY A 493 18.14 13.98 -9.73
N ARG A 494 18.10 15.30 -9.51
CA ARG A 494 19.21 16.06 -8.91
C ARG A 494 19.24 15.98 -7.38
N LEU A 495 18.10 15.81 -6.74
CA LEU A 495 18.01 15.73 -5.28
C LEU A 495 18.60 14.42 -4.76
N PHE A 496 18.37 13.34 -5.49
CA PHE A 496 18.80 11.98 -5.13
C PHE A 496 19.97 11.49 -6.00
N SER A 497 20.74 12.40 -6.62
CA SER A 497 21.87 12.04 -7.50
C SER A 497 23.07 11.49 -6.74
#